data_AF-A0A5J6J012-F1
#
_entry.id   AF-A0A5J6J012-F1
#
_cell.length_a   1.000
_cell.length_b   1.000
_cell.length_c   1.000
_cell.angle_alpha   90.00
_cell.angle_beta   90.00
_cell.angle_gamma   90.00
#
_symmetry.space_group_name_H-M   'P 1'
#
loop_
_entity.id
_entity.type
_entity.pdbx_description
1 polymer ?
#
loop_
_entity_poly.entity_id
_entity_poly.type
_entity_poly.pdbx_seq_one_letter_code
_entity_poly.pdbx_strand_id
1 'polypeptide(L)'
;MTAAFVAAGLGIIPGIAQAADPVPVAAGVADAIAKASTSEGFHSPADRTIRTTLPTATGRRAEANSKTAAPLKAQAAPTEPAAPAQSAQNAEAAATEQAAIDAGANPALAVDVSGTSYTAHGIELTALVTSADFALDIVIDWGDGKKDTVTAQGNYELRHSHTYDKSGEYQVQVTVTDTANAVQATNGGAFLTPGADFTPHTPTRLLDTRNGTGAAVGKVPGQGSARVKVAGNASVPAGVTAVALNVTVTETVDSGHVTVWPGAGYERPNTSNLNYTAGRSVPNLVIVPVGEDGYVELFNGGWQPVDLIADVTGYFTRASASGYTSMTPARFVDTREGVGTARGKLAARSAFTTRIGGLQGVPQNIKAVALNVTVTEPEGPGHMTAYSGSGPVPTASNLNFVPGQTVANAVIVPVAEDGTIKIFNGAWSPTHVVVDVVGYYSPDSKAAFLPFTPFRTLDTREEAYGWPGGRFRAREYITQGFTPEPATGVEAYVLNATVTETRGTGFLSVAPSPYALPAEGGPAAPTGPRPVSSTLNWTTGDTVPNLVQASDGDHGAITFWNQGHEDADLVLDVFGVYQTK
;
A
#
# COMPACT_ATOMS: atom_id res chain seq x y z
N MET A 1 27.96 -44.30 -20.57
CA MET A 1 28.09 -44.50 -19.12
C MET A 1 27.25 -43.42 -18.45
N THR A 2 26.32 -43.81 -17.58
CA THR A 2 25.28 -42.95 -17.01
C THR A 2 25.69 -42.45 -15.63
N ALA A 3 25.69 -41.13 -15.43
CA ALA A 3 25.74 -40.52 -14.11
C ALA A 3 24.33 -40.01 -13.75
N ALA A 4 23.59 -40.79 -12.97
CA ALA A 4 22.31 -40.36 -12.43
C ALA A 4 22.55 -39.53 -11.17
N PHE A 5 22.14 -38.26 -11.17
CA PHE A 5 22.14 -37.44 -9.97
C PHE A 5 20.96 -37.83 -9.08
N VAL A 6 21.27 -38.45 -7.95
CA VAL A 6 20.30 -38.72 -6.88
C VAL A 6 20.35 -37.55 -5.90
N ALA A 7 19.43 -36.59 -6.04
CA ALA A 7 19.13 -35.63 -4.99
C ALA A 7 18.31 -36.35 -3.90
N ALA A 8 19.00 -37.08 -3.02
CA ALA A 8 18.34 -37.83 -1.95
C ALA A 8 17.72 -36.89 -0.92
N GLY A 9 16.45 -37.13 -0.57
CA GLY A 9 15.82 -36.48 0.56
C GLY A 9 16.54 -36.82 1.86
N LEU A 10 17.05 -35.80 2.53
CA LEU A 10 17.42 -35.82 3.94
C LEU A 10 16.62 -34.69 4.61
N GLY A 11 15.88 -35.03 5.66
CA GLY A 11 15.21 -34.03 6.48
C GLY A 11 16.25 -33.02 6.97
N ILE A 12 16.06 -31.75 6.62
CA ILE A 12 17.00 -30.69 6.97
C ILE A 12 16.96 -30.50 8.47
N ILE A 13 17.90 -31.14 9.18
CA ILE A 13 18.20 -30.79 10.56
C ILE A 13 18.64 -29.32 10.53
N PRO A 14 17.97 -28.41 11.26
CA PRO A 14 18.32 -26.99 11.25
C PRO A 14 19.71 -26.81 11.86
N GLY A 15 20.72 -26.65 11.00
CA GLY A 15 22.06 -26.30 11.42
C GLY A 15 22.08 -24.88 12.00
N ILE A 16 22.89 -24.67 13.03
CA ILE A 16 23.18 -23.35 13.59
C ILE A 16 23.64 -22.36 12.50
N ALA A 17 23.28 -21.09 12.64
CA ALA A 17 23.66 -20.00 11.75
C ALA A 17 24.26 -18.88 12.61
N GLN A 18 25.45 -18.41 12.30
CA GLN A 18 26.07 -17.28 13.00
C GLN A 18 25.67 -15.98 12.30
N ALA A 19 25.44 -14.89 13.04
CA ALA A 19 25.16 -13.59 12.43
C ALA A 19 26.45 -12.94 11.91
N ALA A 20 26.34 -12.21 10.81
CA ALA A 20 27.45 -11.48 10.19
C ALA A 20 27.48 -10.00 10.65
N ASP A 21 28.33 -9.71 11.63
CA ASP A 21 28.87 -8.38 11.97
C ASP A 21 27.78 -7.27 12.18
N PRO A 22 28.02 -5.93 12.12
CA PRO A 22 27.08 -4.95 12.68
C PRO A 22 25.76 -4.88 11.88
N VAL A 23 24.65 -4.78 12.60
CA VAL A 23 23.31 -4.74 11.99
C VAL A 23 23.06 -3.36 11.36
N PRO A 24 22.83 -3.27 10.04
CA PRO A 24 22.41 -2.02 9.42
C PRO A 24 21.01 -1.64 9.91
N VAL A 25 20.84 -0.37 10.23
CA VAL A 25 19.51 0.25 10.41
C VAL A 25 19.15 0.91 9.08
N ALA A 26 17.93 0.67 8.60
CA ALA A 26 17.43 1.20 7.34
C ALA A 26 17.18 2.73 7.43
N ALA A 27 18.27 3.49 7.34
CA ALA A 27 18.25 4.95 7.37
C ALA A 27 17.32 5.52 6.28
N GLY A 28 16.62 6.62 6.60
CA GLY A 28 15.65 7.27 5.70
C GLY A 28 14.27 6.61 5.65
N VAL A 29 14.06 5.40 6.21
CA VAL A 29 12.72 4.79 6.30
C VAL A 29 11.77 5.61 7.15
N ALA A 30 12.26 6.14 8.28
CA ALA A 30 11.51 7.07 9.13
C ALA A 30 11.05 8.31 8.35
N ASP A 31 11.98 8.95 7.64
CA ASP A 31 11.73 10.17 6.88
C ASP A 31 10.80 9.92 5.69
N ALA A 32 10.92 8.76 5.04
CA ALA A 32 10.05 8.33 3.95
C ALA A 32 8.61 8.07 4.44
N ILE A 33 8.44 7.41 5.59
CA ILE A 33 7.12 7.21 6.22
C ILE A 33 6.53 8.57 6.63
N ALA A 34 7.31 9.45 7.27
CA ALA A 34 6.86 10.79 7.66
C ALA A 34 6.41 11.59 6.43
N LYS A 35 7.26 11.67 5.40
CA LYS A 35 6.97 12.38 4.15
C LYS A 35 5.76 11.81 3.38
N ALA A 36 5.59 10.49 3.37
CA ALA A 36 4.44 9.85 2.75
C ALA A 36 3.15 10.04 3.56
N SER A 37 3.28 10.11 4.88
CA SER A 37 2.17 10.43 5.76
C SER A 37 1.74 11.88 5.60
N THR A 38 2.65 12.82 5.37
CA THR A 38 2.33 14.23 5.09
C THR A 38 1.96 14.45 3.61
N SER A 39 0.67 14.34 3.26
CA SER A 39 0.17 14.89 2.00
C SER A 39 -0.09 16.39 2.12
N GLU A 40 -0.25 17.09 0.99
CA GLU A 40 -0.96 18.38 0.99
C GLU A 40 -2.37 18.13 1.52
N GLY A 41 -2.58 18.47 2.78
CA GLY A 41 -3.87 18.29 3.42
C GLY A 41 -4.81 19.45 3.12
N PHE A 42 -6.03 19.32 3.63
CA PHE A 42 -7.09 20.27 3.35
C PHE A 42 -6.78 21.67 3.92
N HIS A 43 -7.04 22.73 3.14
CA HIS A 43 -7.09 24.11 3.64
C HIS A 43 -8.37 24.81 3.17
N SER A 44 -9.11 25.36 4.13
CA SER A 44 -10.23 26.28 3.91
C SER A 44 -9.91 27.61 4.56
N PRO A 45 -9.56 28.64 3.78
CA PRO A 45 -9.29 29.95 4.33
C PRO A 45 -10.52 30.56 5.02
N ALA A 46 -10.28 31.50 5.94
CA ALA A 46 -11.33 32.08 6.79
C ALA A 46 -12.47 32.79 6.01
N ASP A 47 -12.23 33.26 4.78
CA ASP A 47 -13.23 33.85 3.88
C ASP A 47 -14.30 32.84 3.41
N ARG A 48 -14.03 31.54 3.53
CA ARG A 48 -15.01 30.47 3.31
C ARG A 48 -15.89 30.17 4.52
N THR A 49 -15.72 30.89 5.64
CA THR A 49 -16.58 30.73 6.83
C THR A 49 -18.03 31.04 6.50
N ILE A 50 -18.92 30.09 6.80
CA ILE A 50 -20.37 30.31 6.81
C ILE A 50 -20.77 30.77 8.22
N ARG A 51 -21.24 32.01 8.34
CA ARG A 51 -21.72 32.58 9.61
C ARG A 51 -23.25 32.54 9.65
N THR A 52 -23.84 32.09 10.75
CA THR A 52 -25.31 31.98 10.92
C THR A 52 -25.74 32.44 12.30
N THR A 53 -27.00 32.86 12.44
CA THR A 53 -27.62 33.16 13.74
C THR A 53 -28.22 31.90 14.36
N LEU A 54 -28.13 31.78 15.68
CA LEU A 54 -28.79 30.72 16.43
C LEU A 54 -30.27 31.07 16.65
N PRO A 55 -31.19 30.09 16.65
CA PRO A 55 -32.58 30.34 16.99
C PRO A 55 -32.70 30.96 18.38
N THR A 56 -33.31 32.14 18.48
CA THR A 56 -33.53 32.80 19.76
C THR A 56 -34.37 31.90 20.66
N ALA A 57 -33.81 31.49 21.79
CA ALA A 57 -34.54 30.72 22.80
C ALA A 57 -35.79 31.51 23.24
N THR A 58 -36.97 31.05 22.82
CA THR A 58 -38.25 31.74 22.99
C THR A 58 -38.70 31.68 24.46
N GLY A 59 -38.15 32.55 25.32
CA GLY A 59 -38.39 32.38 26.74
C GLY A 59 -37.88 33.40 27.76
N ARG A 60 -37.75 34.70 27.45
CA ARG A 60 -38.06 35.86 28.34
C ARG A 60 -37.59 37.19 27.75
N ARG A 61 -38.51 38.16 27.60
CA ARG A 61 -38.19 39.55 27.23
C ARG A 61 -37.49 40.28 28.39
N ALA A 62 -36.57 41.17 28.03
CA ALA A 62 -36.34 42.42 28.77
C ALA A 62 -36.61 43.58 27.81
N GLU A 63 -37.62 44.42 28.10
CA GLU A 63 -37.95 45.59 27.29
C GLU A 63 -37.17 46.82 27.77
N ALA A 64 -36.67 47.64 26.85
CA ALA A 64 -36.20 48.99 27.14
C ALA A 64 -36.61 49.97 26.03
N ASN A 65 -37.05 51.16 26.45
CA ASN A 65 -37.49 52.30 25.63
C ASN A 65 -36.34 52.83 24.72
N SER A 66 -36.57 53.60 23.64
CA SER A 66 -37.50 54.75 23.58
C SER A 66 -37.99 55.19 22.18
N LYS A 67 -39.14 55.90 22.21
CA LYS A 67 -39.74 56.74 21.15
C LYS A 67 -38.73 57.80 20.66
N THR A 68 -38.80 58.43 19.49
CA THR A 68 -39.93 58.94 18.65
C THR A 68 -39.39 59.12 17.20
N ALA A 69 -40.07 59.53 16.11
CA ALA A 69 -41.36 60.19 15.88
C ALA A 69 -42.02 59.75 14.53
N ALA A 70 -42.85 60.60 13.93
CA ALA A 70 -43.63 60.39 12.69
C ALA A 70 -43.97 61.76 12.03
N PRO A 71 -44.81 61.86 10.97
CA PRO A 71 -44.67 61.30 9.61
C PRO A 71 -44.90 62.38 8.51
N LEU A 72 -44.75 62.04 7.21
CA LEU A 72 -45.37 62.79 6.10
C LEU A 72 -45.81 61.86 4.95
N LYS A 73 -46.91 62.19 4.27
CA LYS A 73 -47.62 61.37 3.24
C LYS A 73 -47.81 62.15 1.92
N ALA A 74 -47.76 61.44 0.78
CA ALA A 74 -48.53 61.65 -0.46
C ALA A 74 -48.46 60.36 -1.32
N GLN A 75 -49.54 59.60 -1.53
CA GLN A 75 -50.43 59.58 -2.72
C GLN A 75 -49.69 59.25 -4.04
N ALA A 76 -49.72 58.03 -4.63
CA ALA A 76 -50.82 57.26 -5.28
C ALA A 76 -51.22 57.82 -6.68
N ALA A 77 -51.40 57.08 -7.81
CA ALA A 77 -51.31 55.66 -8.22
C ALA A 77 -51.35 55.59 -9.80
N PRO A 78 -51.82 54.54 -10.54
CA PRO A 78 -51.45 53.10 -10.64
C PRO A 78 -51.11 52.62 -12.11
N THR A 79 -50.63 51.38 -12.32
CA THR A 79 -51.21 50.30 -13.19
C THR A 79 -50.29 49.06 -13.36
N GLU A 80 -50.91 47.88 -13.53
CA GLU A 80 -50.40 46.48 -13.53
C GLU A 80 -49.96 45.91 -14.91
N PRO A 81 -49.62 44.60 -15.09
CA PRO A 81 -48.72 43.71 -14.30
C PRO A 81 -47.82 42.78 -15.19
N ALA A 82 -46.77 42.16 -14.61
CA ALA A 82 -46.31 40.78 -14.90
C ALA A 82 -45.09 40.39 -14.01
N ALA A 83 -45.05 39.15 -13.52
CA ALA A 83 -44.00 38.62 -12.62
C ALA A 83 -42.88 37.88 -13.40
N PRO A 84 -41.70 37.55 -12.81
CA PRO A 84 -41.58 36.72 -11.60
C PRO A 84 -40.68 37.32 -10.49
N ALA A 85 -41.24 37.56 -9.30
CA ALA A 85 -40.51 38.17 -8.17
C ALA A 85 -39.86 37.16 -7.18
N GLN A 86 -40.12 35.85 -7.30
CA GLN A 86 -39.68 34.87 -6.30
C GLN A 86 -38.17 34.57 -6.29
N SER A 87 -37.46 34.75 -7.40
CA SER A 87 -35.99 34.61 -7.42
C SER A 87 -35.28 35.83 -6.82
N ALA A 88 -35.79 37.04 -7.10
CA ALA A 88 -35.25 38.28 -6.55
C ALA A 88 -35.51 38.39 -5.03
N GLN A 89 -36.72 38.05 -4.57
CA GLN A 89 -37.04 38.09 -3.13
C GLN A 89 -36.26 37.07 -2.30
N ASN A 90 -35.94 35.89 -2.85
CA ASN A 90 -35.08 34.92 -2.16
C ASN A 90 -33.61 35.40 -2.11
N ALA A 91 -33.13 36.09 -3.14
CA ALA A 91 -31.80 36.69 -3.16
C ALA A 91 -31.70 37.91 -2.22
N GLU A 92 -32.71 38.78 -2.18
CA GLU A 92 -32.80 39.88 -1.23
C GLU A 92 -32.96 39.39 0.21
N ALA A 93 -33.76 38.35 0.46
CA ALA A 93 -33.90 37.77 1.80
C ALA A 93 -32.56 37.22 2.31
N ALA A 94 -31.85 36.43 1.49
CA ALA A 94 -30.52 35.93 1.84
C ALA A 94 -29.49 37.06 2.03
N ALA A 95 -29.52 38.10 1.18
CA ALA A 95 -28.64 39.26 1.33
C ALA A 95 -28.98 40.12 2.57
N THR A 96 -30.26 40.18 2.96
CA THR A 96 -30.71 40.92 4.15
C THR A 96 -30.41 40.14 5.43
N GLU A 97 -30.48 38.81 5.39
CA GLU A 97 -30.05 37.91 6.47
C GLU A 97 -28.53 38.00 6.68
N GLN A 98 -27.74 37.99 5.59
CA GLN A 98 -26.30 38.26 5.62
C GLN A 98 -25.97 39.66 6.19
N ALA A 99 -26.68 40.71 5.75
CA ALA A 99 -26.48 42.06 6.25
C ALA A 99 -26.91 42.25 7.73
N ALA A 100 -27.85 41.42 8.23
CA ALA A 100 -28.23 41.40 9.64
C ALA A 100 -27.17 40.70 10.52
N ILE A 101 -26.48 39.70 9.98
CA ILE A 101 -25.35 39.01 10.64
C ILE A 101 -24.19 39.98 10.91
N ASP A 102 -23.91 40.91 9.98
CA ASP A 102 -22.83 41.90 10.11
C ASP A 102 -23.12 43.00 11.16
N ALA A 103 -24.40 43.26 11.45
CA ALA A 103 -24.82 44.25 12.46
C ALA A 103 -24.89 43.67 13.89
N GLY A 104 -24.68 42.36 14.07
CA GLY A 104 -24.92 41.62 15.31
C GLY A 104 -23.67 41.14 16.05
N ALA A 105 -23.27 41.91 17.07
CA ALA A 105 -22.58 41.55 18.32
C ALA A 105 -21.24 40.76 18.34
N ASN A 106 -20.83 40.03 17.29
CA ASN A 106 -19.45 39.53 17.13
C ASN A 106 -19.05 39.47 15.64
N PRO A 107 -18.93 40.63 14.96
CA PRO A 107 -18.72 40.69 13.50
C PRO A 107 -17.37 40.13 13.02
N ALA A 108 -16.43 39.90 13.94
CA ALA A 108 -15.12 39.32 13.64
C ALA A 108 -15.10 37.79 13.67
N LEU A 109 -16.21 37.12 14.04
CA LEU A 109 -16.25 35.68 14.23
C LEU A 109 -16.04 34.92 12.90
N ALA A 110 -14.85 34.36 12.73
CA ALA A 110 -14.45 33.56 11.58
C ALA A 110 -13.52 32.41 12.00
N VAL A 111 -13.39 31.37 11.17
CA VAL A 111 -12.48 30.26 11.42
C VAL A 111 -11.78 29.80 10.13
N ASP A 112 -10.45 29.90 10.11
CA ASP A 112 -9.61 29.24 9.12
C ASP A 112 -9.42 27.77 9.54
N VAL A 113 -9.45 26.83 8.60
CA VAL A 113 -9.30 25.40 8.90
C VAL A 113 -8.28 24.80 7.96
N SER A 114 -7.17 24.31 8.51
CA SER A 114 -6.15 23.53 7.81
C SER A 114 -5.95 22.18 8.48
N GLY A 115 -5.43 21.19 7.75
CA GLY A 115 -5.00 19.94 8.35
C GLY A 115 -3.92 19.24 7.53
N THR A 116 -3.17 18.35 8.17
CA THR A 116 -2.10 17.54 7.57
C THR A 116 -2.16 16.13 8.12
N SER A 117 -1.98 15.11 7.28
CA SER A 117 -1.87 13.73 7.78
C SER A 117 -0.50 13.44 8.39
N TYR A 118 -0.47 12.53 9.37
CA TYR A 118 0.75 12.14 10.10
C TYR A 118 0.91 10.61 10.26
N THR A 119 -0.11 9.83 9.92
CA THR A 119 -0.01 8.38 9.64
C THR A 119 -0.89 8.00 8.45
N ALA A 120 -0.86 6.74 8.01
CA ALA A 120 -1.81 6.16 7.05
C ALA A 120 -3.30 6.43 7.35
N HIS A 121 -3.65 6.66 8.62
CA HIS A 121 -5.02 6.87 9.11
C HIS A 121 -5.24 8.19 9.88
N GLY A 122 -4.16 8.89 10.27
CA GLY A 122 -4.18 10.00 11.22
C GLY A 122 -4.04 11.38 10.59
N ILE A 123 -4.77 12.37 11.12
CA ILE A 123 -4.72 13.79 10.73
C ILE A 123 -4.50 14.69 11.94
N GLU A 124 -3.63 15.69 11.80
CA GLU A 124 -3.55 16.84 12.70
C GLU A 124 -4.30 18.00 12.03
N LEU A 125 -5.29 18.55 12.71
CA LEU A 125 -6.07 19.72 12.33
C LEU A 125 -5.51 20.95 13.03
N THR A 126 -5.36 22.06 12.31
CA THR A 126 -5.12 23.40 12.86
C THR A 126 -6.28 24.32 12.47
N ALA A 127 -7.04 24.80 13.46
CA ALA A 127 -8.10 25.78 13.26
C ALA A 127 -7.70 27.13 13.90
N LEU A 128 -7.73 28.20 13.10
CA LEU A 128 -7.44 29.57 13.56
C LEU A 128 -8.74 30.34 13.70
N VAL A 129 -9.20 30.51 14.93
CA VAL A 129 -10.42 31.24 15.26
C VAL A 129 -10.09 32.72 15.43
N THR A 130 -10.79 33.56 14.67
CA THR A 130 -10.83 35.01 14.87
C THR A 130 -12.14 35.36 15.56
N SER A 131 -12.11 36.15 16.63
CA SER A 131 -13.29 36.57 17.39
C SER A 131 -12.99 37.78 18.27
N ALA A 132 -14.02 38.59 18.56
CA ALA A 132 -13.98 39.48 19.72
C ALA A 132 -13.91 38.67 21.03
N ASP A 133 -13.54 39.32 22.15
CA ASP A 133 -13.28 38.70 23.46
C ASP A 133 -14.57 38.19 24.14
N PHE A 134 -15.10 37.10 23.60
CA PHE A 134 -16.26 36.34 24.08
C PHE A 134 -15.85 34.89 24.34
N ALA A 135 -16.60 34.21 25.21
CA ALA A 135 -16.47 32.76 25.39
C ALA A 135 -17.08 32.02 24.19
N LEU A 136 -16.37 30.99 23.72
CA LEU A 136 -16.69 30.25 22.50
C LEU A 136 -16.73 28.74 22.78
N ASP A 137 -17.72 28.06 22.23
CA ASP A 137 -17.77 26.59 22.17
C ASP A 137 -17.34 26.14 20.77
N ILE A 138 -16.21 25.46 20.66
CA ILE A 138 -15.68 24.91 19.40
C ILE A 138 -16.02 23.42 19.34
N VAL A 139 -16.68 22.99 18.27
CA VAL A 139 -16.93 21.58 17.96
C VAL A 139 -16.19 21.22 16.68
N ILE A 140 -15.36 20.17 16.73
CA ILE A 140 -14.80 19.52 15.55
C ILE A 140 -15.66 18.28 15.28
N ASP A 141 -16.30 18.22 14.10
CA ASP A 141 -16.87 17.01 13.54
C ASP A 141 -15.87 16.40 12.56
N TRP A 142 -15.40 15.19 12.85
CA TRP A 142 -14.38 14.53 12.04
C TRP A 142 -14.94 13.85 10.79
N GLY A 143 -16.27 13.84 10.59
CA GLY A 143 -16.91 13.21 9.43
C GLY A 143 -17.01 11.68 9.51
N ASP A 144 -16.48 11.04 10.56
CA ASP A 144 -16.67 9.61 10.87
C ASP A 144 -17.73 9.35 11.96
N GLY A 145 -18.42 10.40 12.40
CA GLY A 145 -19.42 10.36 13.47
C GLY A 145 -18.85 10.63 14.87
N LYS A 146 -17.53 10.75 15.03
CA LYS A 146 -16.90 11.23 16.27
C LYS A 146 -16.76 12.74 16.25
N LYS A 147 -16.78 13.35 17.44
CA LYS A 147 -16.65 14.80 17.63
C LYS A 147 -15.81 15.10 18.85
N ASP A 148 -14.99 16.12 18.74
CA ASP A 148 -14.32 16.76 19.89
C ASP A 148 -14.94 18.12 20.18
N THR A 149 -14.81 18.57 21.42
CA THR A 149 -15.38 19.85 21.88
C THR A 149 -14.40 20.56 22.80
N VAL A 150 -14.15 21.83 22.51
CA VAL A 150 -13.17 22.67 23.20
C VAL A 150 -13.80 24.03 23.50
N THR A 151 -13.73 24.46 24.77
CA THR A 151 -14.11 25.83 25.16
C THR A 151 -12.91 26.77 24.96
N ALA A 152 -13.13 27.89 24.29
CA ALA A 152 -12.12 28.92 24.02
C ALA A 152 -12.63 30.32 24.39
N GLN A 153 -11.77 31.33 24.27
CA GLN A 153 -12.14 32.73 24.46
C GLN A 153 -11.37 33.62 23.46
N GLY A 154 -12.07 34.52 22.78
CA GLY A 154 -11.46 35.44 21.81
C GLY A 154 -10.78 34.74 20.63
N ASN A 155 -9.68 35.32 20.15
CA ASN A 155 -8.84 34.68 19.13
C ASN A 155 -8.15 33.44 19.70
N TYR A 156 -8.18 32.32 18.98
CA TYR A 156 -7.67 31.04 19.46
C TYR A 156 -7.09 30.18 18.34
N GLU A 157 -5.93 29.57 18.56
CA GLU A 157 -5.37 28.52 17.70
C GLU A 157 -5.64 27.16 18.35
N LEU A 158 -6.41 26.31 17.67
CA LEU A 158 -6.70 24.96 18.09
C LEU A 158 -5.92 23.96 17.24
N ARG A 159 -5.14 23.10 17.89
CA ARG A 159 -4.54 21.90 17.29
C ARG A 159 -5.19 20.65 17.87
N HIS A 160 -5.54 19.70 17.02
CA HIS A 160 -6.12 18.43 17.44
C HIS A 160 -5.76 17.31 16.48
N SER A 161 -5.51 16.11 17.01
CA SER A 161 -5.18 14.93 16.22
C SER A 161 -6.34 13.94 16.26
N HIS A 162 -6.69 13.37 15.10
CA HIS A 162 -7.68 12.31 14.97
C HIS A 162 -7.10 11.12 14.21
N THR A 163 -7.58 9.92 14.51
CA THR A 163 -7.21 8.69 13.81
C THR A 163 -8.45 7.96 13.34
N TYR A 164 -8.56 7.82 12.02
CA TYR A 164 -9.73 7.21 11.39
C TYR A 164 -9.74 5.69 11.49
N ASP A 165 -10.95 5.14 11.56
CA ASP A 165 -11.13 3.69 11.66
C ASP A 165 -10.90 2.94 10.34
N LYS A 166 -10.81 3.65 9.21
CA LYS A 166 -10.54 3.15 7.86
C LYS A 166 -9.75 4.20 7.08
N SER A 167 -9.12 3.80 5.99
CA SER A 167 -8.70 4.78 4.97
C SER A 167 -9.94 5.33 4.25
N GLY A 168 -9.95 6.61 3.89
CA GLY A 168 -11.13 7.26 3.33
C GLY A 168 -10.97 8.73 2.97
N GLU A 169 -12.04 9.26 2.39
CA GLU A 169 -12.34 10.69 2.38
C GLU A 169 -13.31 11.01 3.52
N TYR A 170 -13.02 12.07 4.28
CA TYR A 170 -13.81 12.49 5.44
C TYR A 170 -14.13 13.98 5.34
N GLN A 171 -15.38 14.34 5.59
CA GLN A 171 -15.82 15.74 5.58
C GLN A 171 -15.65 16.31 6.99
N VAL A 172 -14.50 16.95 7.23
CA VAL A 172 -14.17 17.55 8.53
C VAL A 172 -14.82 18.93 8.60
N GLN A 173 -15.50 19.23 9.71
CA GLN A 173 -16.19 20.50 9.93
C GLN A 173 -15.87 21.06 11.31
N VAL A 174 -15.43 22.30 11.38
CA VAL A 174 -15.25 23.06 12.62
C VAL A 174 -16.41 24.04 12.75
N THR A 175 -17.14 23.97 13.85
CA THR A 175 -18.18 24.94 14.22
C THR A 175 -17.77 25.66 15.49
N VAL A 176 -17.70 26.99 15.43
CA VAL A 176 -17.40 27.88 16.56
C VAL A 176 -18.68 28.61 16.94
N THR A 177 -19.14 28.42 18.17
CA THR A 177 -20.42 28.95 18.66
C THR A 177 -20.18 30.02 19.72
N ASP A 178 -20.69 31.22 19.48
CA ASP A 178 -20.79 32.30 20.46
C ASP A 178 -22.22 32.33 21.00
N THR A 179 -22.43 31.58 22.09
CA THR A 179 -23.73 31.43 22.75
C THR A 179 -24.23 32.74 23.36
N ALA A 180 -23.33 33.66 23.75
CA ALA A 180 -23.70 34.95 24.35
C ALA A 180 -24.33 35.89 23.32
N ASN A 181 -23.81 35.88 22.09
CA ASN A 181 -24.26 36.73 20.99
C ASN A 181 -25.21 36.01 20.01
N ALA A 182 -25.52 34.74 20.27
CA ALA A 182 -26.38 33.88 19.45
C ALA A 182 -25.93 33.79 17.98
N VAL A 183 -24.62 33.64 17.75
CA VAL A 183 -24.03 33.47 16.42
C VAL A 183 -23.09 32.28 16.39
N GLN A 184 -22.95 31.64 15.23
CA GLN A 184 -21.96 30.59 15.00
C GLN A 184 -21.26 30.80 13.65
N ALA A 185 -20.00 30.37 13.58
CA ALA A 185 -19.17 30.32 12.39
C ALA A 185 -18.81 28.87 12.09
N THR A 186 -18.93 28.45 10.84
CA THR A 186 -18.63 27.08 10.42
C THR A 186 -17.73 27.09 9.18
N ASN A 187 -16.66 26.30 9.19
CA ASN A 187 -15.79 26.08 8.04
C ASN A 187 -15.25 24.63 8.05
N GLY A 188 -14.72 24.15 6.93
CA GLY A 188 -14.26 22.77 6.76
C GLY A 188 -14.39 22.25 5.35
N GLY A 189 -14.15 20.94 5.16
CA GLY A 189 -14.26 20.27 3.87
C GLY A 189 -13.60 18.90 3.83
N ALA A 190 -13.32 18.42 2.61
CA ALA A 190 -12.85 17.07 2.33
C ALA A 190 -11.38 16.87 2.72
N PHE A 191 -11.13 15.89 3.58
CA PHE A 191 -9.80 15.41 3.94
C PHE A 191 -9.60 13.97 3.43
N LEU A 192 -8.40 13.65 2.93
CA LEU A 192 -8.04 12.30 2.46
C LEU A 192 -6.96 11.69 3.34
N THR A 193 -7.21 10.50 3.91
CA THR A 193 -6.13 9.74 4.59
C THR A 193 -5.09 9.28 3.57
N PRO A 194 -3.77 9.36 3.84
CA PRO A 194 -2.76 9.04 2.83
C PRO A 194 -2.72 7.54 2.51
N GLY A 195 -2.98 6.68 3.50
CA GLY A 195 -3.07 5.22 3.33
C GLY A 195 -4.25 4.77 2.48
N ALA A 196 -4.17 3.55 1.96
CA ALA A 196 -5.22 2.90 1.18
C ALA A 196 -5.31 1.38 1.44
N ASP A 197 -6.53 0.85 1.41
CA ASP A 197 -6.82 -0.56 1.66
C ASP A 197 -6.80 -1.37 0.35
N PHE A 198 -6.58 -2.69 0.42
CA PHE A 198 -6.48 -3.56 -0.75
C PHE A 198 -7.82 -4.17 -1.19
N THR A 199 -8.14 -4.03 -2.47
CA THR A 199 -9.23 -4.75 -3.15
C THR A 199 -8.66 -5.83 -4.06
N PRO A 200 -8.95 -7.12 -3.82
CA PRO A 200 -8.58 -8.19 -4.75
C PRO A 200 -9.26 -8.04 -6.12
N HIS A 201 -8.55 -8.44 -7.17
CA HIS A 201 -9.07 -8.47 -8.52
C HIS A 201 -8.79 -9.81 -9.19
N THR A 202 -9.74 -10.32 -9.99
CA THR A 202 -9.48 -11.51 -10.81
C THR A 202 -8.33 -11.21 -11.78
N PRO A 203 -7.29 -12.06 -11.88
CA PRO A 203 -6.13 -11.79 -12.74
C PRO A 203 -6.54 -11.45 -14.18
N THR A 204 -6.33 -10.20 -14.59
CA THR A 204 -6.83 -9.65 -15.86
C THR A 204 -5.72 -8.89 -16.60
N ARG A 205 -5.57 -9.11 -17.91
CA ARG A 205 -4.50 -8.48 -18.69
C ARG A 205 -4.79 -7.01 -18.98
N LEU A 206 -3.86 -6.14 -18.58
CA LEU A 206 -3.86 -4.72 -18.93
C LEU A 206 -2.92 -4.40 -20.09
N LEU A 207 -1.82 -5.17 -20.25
CA LEU A 207 -0.82 -4.98 -21.30
C LEU A 207 -0.37 -6.33 -21.89
N ASP A 208 -0.24 -6.41 -23.21
CA ASP A 208 0.48 -7.47 -23.94
C ASP A 208 1.06 -6.90 -25.24
N THR A 209 2.34 -6.55 -25.26
CA THR A 209 2.99 -5.93 -26.43
C THR A 209 3.03 -6.83 -27.67
N ARG A 210 2.87 -8.15 -27.49
CA ARG A 210 2.88 -9.15 -28.57
C ARG A 210 1.62 -9.14 -29.42
N ASN A 211 0.48 -8.70 -28.86
CA ASN A 211 -0.83 -8.76 -29.52
C ASN A 211 -1.60 -7.43 -29.53
N GLY A 212 -1.08 -6.39 -28.87
CA GLY A 212 -1.68 -5.05 -28.88
C GLY A 212 -2.73 -4.83 -27.79
N THR A 213 -2.74 -5.66 -26.74
CA THR A 213 -3.56 -5.40 -25.55
C THR A 213 -2.94 -4.21 -24.80
N GLY A 214 -3.70 -3.12 -24.62
CA GLY A 214 -3.31 -1.95 -23.82
C GLY A 214 -2.27 -1.00 -24.44
N ALA A 215 -1.52 -1.44 -25.47
CA ALA A 215 -0.54 -0.66 -26.21
C ALA A 215 -0.50 -1.08 -27.69
N ALA A 216 0.29 -0.40 -28.51
CA ALA A 216 0.53 -0.84 -29.89
C ALA A 216 1.27 -2.20 -29.92
N VAL A 217 1.05 -2.98 -30.99
CA VAL A 217 1.81 -4.23 -31.22
C VAL A 217 3.28 -3.89 -31.50
N GLY A 218 4.19 -4.48 -30.74
CA GLY A 218 5.63 -4.34 -30.95
C GLY A 218 6.42 -4.34 -29.64
N LYS A 219 7.62 -4.93 -29.68
CA LYS A 219 8.54 -4.98 -28.54
C LYS A 219 8.90 -3.58 -28.03
N VAL A 220 9.02 -3.44 -26.71
CA VAL A 220 9.56 -2.25 -26.06
C VAL A 220 11.06 -2.17 -26.37
N PRO A 221 11.56 -1.08 -27.01
CA PRO A 221 12.97 -0.97 -27.36
C PRO A 221 13.86 -0.94 -26.11
N GLY A 222 15.14 -1.28 -26.29
CA GLY A 222 16.13 -1.09 -25.22
C GLY A 222 16.20 0.39 -24.82
N GLN A 223 16.27 0.65 -23.51
CA GLN A 223 16.15 1.97 -22.91
C GLN A 223 14.81 2.70 -23.22
N GLY A 224 13.76 1.97 -23.60
CA GLY A 224 12.41 2.49 -23.82
C GLY A 224 11.41 2.08 -22.73
N SER A 225 10.20 2.64 -22.77
CA SER A 225 9.11 2.34 -21.82
C SER A 225 7.82 1.92 -22.53
N ALA A 226 7.01 1.12 -21.86
CA ALA A 226 5.58 0.95 -22.16
C ALA A 226 4.72 1.54 -21.03
N ARG A 227 3.56 2.11 -21.38
CA ARG A 227 2.58 2.62 -20.41
C ARG A 227 1.45 1.61 -20.24
N VAL A 228 0.98 1.42 -19.01
CA VAL A 228 -0.15 0.54 -18.67
C VAL A 228 -1.28 1.40 -18.11
N LYS A 229 -2.45 1.38 -18.76
CA LYS A 229 -3.63 2.09 -18.24
C LYS A 229 -4.28 1.25 -17.15
N VAL A 230 -4.24 1.77 -15.92
CA VAL A 230 -4.75 1.10 -14.72
C VAL A 230 -6.11 1.68 -14.34
N ALA A 231 -6.15 2.93 -13.90
CA ALA A 231 -7.37 3.53 -13.37
C ALA A 231 -8.40 3.75 -14.49
N GLY A 232 -9.61 3.21 -14.29
CA GLY A 232 -10.69 3.22 -15.27
C GLY A 232 -10.61 2.13 -16.35
N ASN A 233 -9.72 1.13 -16.20
CA ASN A 233 -9.56 0.02 -17.15
C ASN A 233 -9.84 -1.33 -16.47
N ALA A 234 -10.34 -2.31 -17.24
CA ALA A 234 -10.58 -3.68 -16.76
C ALA A 234 -11.32 -3.79 -15.41
N SER A 235 -12.33 -2.93 -15.18
CA SER A 235 -13.09 -2.81 -13.93
C SER A 235 -12.32 -2.31 -12.70
N VAL A 236 -11.08 -1.84 -12.86
CA VAL A 236 -10.37 -1.05 -11.84
C VAL A 236 -10.96 0.37 -11.82
N PRO A 237 -11.41 0.89 -10.66
CA PRO A 237 -11.99 2.24 -10.57
C PRO A 237 -11.02 3.37 -10.97
N ALA A 238 -11.59 4.56 -11.19
CA ALA A 238 -10.80 5.79 -11.14
C ALA A 238 -10.36 6.09 -9.69
N GLY A 239 -9.27 6.83 -9.50
CA GLY A 239 -8.81 7.27 -8.17
C GLY A 239 -8.18 6.19 -7.29
N VAL A 240 -7.80 5.04 -7.85
CA VAL A 240 -6.96 4.05 -7.15
C VAL A 240 -5.56 4.63 -6.89
N THR A 241 -4.97 4.32 -5.73
CA THR A 241 -3.71 4.92 -5.27
C THR A 241 -2.49 4.08 -5.67
N ALA A 242 -2.64 2.76 -5.71
CA ALA A 242 -1.61 1.81 -6.12
C ALA A 242 -2.25 0.57 -6.74
N VAL A 243 -1.45 -0.26 -7.40
CA VAL A 243 -1.89 -1.47 -8.10
C VAL A 243 -0.92 -2.63 -7.86
N ALA A 244 -1.47 -3.85 -7.70
CA ALA A 244 -0.73 -5.09 -7.66
C ALA A 244 -0.73 -5.75 -9.04
N LEU A 245 0.39 -5.67 -9.77
CA LEU A 245 0.56 -6.20 -11.12
C LEU A 245 1.53 -7.38 -11.12
N ASN A 246 1.15 -8.47 -11.79
CA ASN A 246 2.11 -9.49 -12.21
C ASN A 246 2.70 -9.03 -13.55
N VAL A 247 3.94 -8.53 -13.54
CA VAL A 247 4.64 -8.05 -14.73
C VAL A 247 5.55 -9.15 -15.25
N THR A 248 5.45 -9.47 -16.54
CA THR A 248 6.27 -10.49 -17.20
C THR A 248 7.04 -9.89 -18.36
N VAL A 249 8.35 -10.09 -18.38
CA VAL A 249 9.19 -9.90 -19.58
C VAL A 249 9.28 -11.21 -20.35
N THR A 250 9.30 -11.14 -21.68
CA THR A 250 9.47 -12.31 -22.55
C THR A 250 10.16 -11.92 -23.87
N GLU A 251 10.47 -12.91 -24.71
CA GLU A 251 11.21 -12.75 -25.96
C GLU A 251 12.58 -12.03 -25.77
N THR A 252 13.24 -12.33 -24.66
CA THR A 252 14.53 -11.78 -24.22
C THR A 252 15.69 -12.38 -25.01
N VAL A 253 16.59 -11.55 -25.53
CA VAL A 253 17.75 -11.97 -26.34
C VAL A 253 19.11 -11.58 -25.72
N ASP A 254 19.08 -10.80 -24.64
CA ASP A 254 20.22 -10.35 -23.84
C ASP A 254 19.75 -10.18 -22.39
N SER A 255 20.67 -9.88 -21.48
CA SER A 255 20.39 -9.52 -20.10
C SER A 255 19.79 -8.11 -19.96
N GLY A 256 19.06 -7.89 -18.88
CA GLY A 256 18.48 -6.59 -18.55
C GLY A 256 17.57 -6.63 -17.33
N HIS A 257 16.80 -5.57 -17.14
CA HIS A 257 15.83 -5.44 -16.06
C HIS A 257 14.60 -4.65 -16.50
N VAL A 258 13.51 -4.74 -15.72
CA VAL A 258 12.37 -3.83 -15.82
C VAL A 258 12.22 -3.04 -14.52
N THR A 259 12.07 -1.73 -14.65
CA THR A 259 11.66 -0.83 -13.55
C THR A 259 10.22 -0.40 -13.78
N VAL A 260 9.43 -0.40 -12.71
CA VAL A 260 8.00 -0.08 -12.72
C VAL A 260 7.74 1.09 -11.76
N TRP A 261 7.13 2.17 -12.24
CA TRP A 261 6.87 3.38 -11.45
C TRP A 261 5.62 4.12 -11.97
N PRO A 262 5.13 5.18 -11.28
CA PRO A 262 3.89 5.86 -11.67
C PRO A 262 3.94 6.58 -13.03
N GLY A 263 5.14 6.85 -13.57
CA GLY A 263 5.30 7.56 -14.84
C GLY A 263 5.31 9.08 -14.68
N ALA A 264 4.44 9.76 -15.42
CA ALA A 264 4.40 11.22 -15.53
C ALA A 264 4.29 11.91 -14.16
N GLY A 265 5.14 12.93 -13.93
CA GLY A 265 5.22 13.66 -12.66
C GLY A 265 6.17 13.05 -11.62
N TYR A 266 6.68 11.83 -11.84
CA TYR A 266 7.54 11.11 -10.89
C TYR A 266 8.89 10.77 -11.52
N GLU A 267 9.97 10.95 -10.77
CA GLU A 267 11.29 10.46 -11.18
C GLU A 267 11.29 8.93 -11.23
N ARG A 268 11.92 8.36 -12.27
CA ARG A 268 12.07 6.91 -12.39
C ARG A 268 13.08 6.42 -11.35
N PRO A 269 12.74 5.45 -10.47
CA PRO A 269 13.68 4.85 -9.55
C PRO A 269 14.89 4.22 -10.25
N ASN A 270 16.02 4.12 -9.54
CA ASN A 270 17.19 3.36 -9.98
C ASN A 270 17.13 1.87 -9.58
N THR A 271 15.98 1.42 -9.07
CA THR A 271 15.71 0.06 -8.58
C THR A 271 15.11 -0.81 -9.68
N SER A 272 15.48 -2.08 -9.74
CA SER A 272 14.92 -3.05 -10.69
C SER A 272 13.85 -3.93 -10.03
N ASN A 273 12.64 -3.96 -10.58
CA ASN A 273 11.57 -4.83 -10.09
C ASN A 273 11.71 -6.27 -10.60
N LEU A 274 12.20 -6.48 -11.82
CA LEU A 274 12.53 -7.82 -12.32
C LEU A 274 13.81 -7.79 -13.16
N ASN A 275 14.61 -8.84 -13.06
CA ASN A 275 15.84 -9.02 -13.83
C ASN A 275 15.70 -10.23 -14.74
N TYR A 276 16.35 -10.20 -15.90
CA TYR A 276 16.26 -11.27 -16.89
C TYR A 276 17.57 -11.48 -17.64
N THR A 277 17.69 -12.68 -18.21
CA THR A 277 18.76 -13.12 -19.10
C THR A 277 18.15 -13.63 -20.42
N ALA A 278 18.98 -13.84 -21.44
CA ALA A 278 18.52 -14.29 -22.75
C ALA A 278 17.75 -15.62 -22.71
N GLY A 279 16.68 -15.75 -23.49
CA GLY A 279 15.87 -16.96 -23.61
C GLY A 279 14.96 -17.24 -22.40
N ARG A 280 14.73 -16.24 -21.54
CA ARG A 280 13.93 -16.38 -20.31
C ARG A 280 12.68 -15.51 -20.35
N SER A 281 11.52 -16.13 -20.10
CA SER A 281 10.32 -15.40 -19.68
C SER A 281 10.30 -15.32 -18.16
N VAL A 282 10.25 -14.12 -17.58
CA VAL A 282 10.36 -13.90 -16.12
C VAL A 282 9.20 -13.05 -15.63
N PRO A 283 8.30 -13.59 -14.78
CA PRO A 283 7.31 -12.81 -14.05
C PRO A 283 7.88 -12.34 -12.70
N ASN A 284 7.45 -11.17 -12.22
CA ASN A 284 7.48 -10.81 -10.80
C ASN A 284 6.17 -10.08 -10.44
N LEU A 285 5.71 -10.21 -9.20
CA LEU A 285 4.66 -9.37 -8.65
C LEU A 285 5.25 -8.01 -8.25
N VAL A 286 4.58 -6.92 -8.61
CA VAL A 286 4.93 -5.57 -8.18
C VAL A 286 3.73 -4.89 -7.56
N ILE A 287 3.96 -4.14 -6.48
CA ILE A 287 3.02 -3.16 -5.97
C ILE A 287 3.60 -1.79 -6.31
N VAL A 288 2.85 -0.94 -7.01
CA VAL A 288 3.34 0.35 -7.51
C VAL A 288 2.24 1.41 -7.40
N PRO A 289 2.56 2.66 -7.03
CA PRO A 289 1.57 3.74 -7.04
C PRO A 289 1.09 4.02 -8.47
N VAL A 290 -0.16 4.43 -8.60
CA VAL A 290 -0.75 4.81 -9.90
C VAL A 290 -0.62 6.33 -10.05
N GLY A 291 -0.10 6.80 -11.18
CA GLY A 291 0.02 8.23 -11.45
C GLY A 291 -1.35 8.91 -11.54
N GLU A 292 -1.41 10.23 -11.39
CA GLU A 292 -2.66 11.00 -11.42
C GLU A 292 -3.44 10.86 -12.74
N ASP A 293 -2.73 10.62 -13.84
CA ASP A 293 -3.34 10.31 -15.16
C ASP A 293 -3.90 8.87 -15.26
N GLY A 294 -3.75 8.08 -14.20
CA GLY A 294 -4.24 6.71 -14.07
C GLY A 294 -3.38 5.64 -14.73
N TYR A 295 -2.10 5.93 -15.01
CA TYR A 295 -1.15 5.00 -15.61
C TYR A 295 -0.07 4.53 -14.63
N VAL A 296 0.67 3.52 -15.07
CA VAL A 296 2.03 3.20 -14.60
C VAL A 296 2.93 2.98 -15.81
N GLU A 297 4.24 3.10 -15.66
CA GLU A 297 5.24 2.87 -16.70
C GLU A 297 6.16 1.70 -16.38
N LEU A 298 6.52 0.94 -17.42
CA LEU A 298 7.42 -0.21 -17.37
C LEU A 298 8.60 0.10 -18.31
N PHE A 299 9.78 0.31 -17.76
CA PHE A 299 11.00 0.67 -18.49
C PHE A 299 11.85 -0.58 -18.76
N ASN A 300 12.21 -0.80 -20.02
CA ASN A 300 13.19 -1.80 -20.41
C ASN A 300 14.62 -1.25 -20.21
N GLY A 301 15.25 -1.64 -19.10
CA GLY A 301 16.63 -1.28 -18.77
C GLY A 301 17.70 -2.06 -19.51
N GLY A 302 17.34 -3.02 -20.37
CA GLY A 302 18.25 -3.67 -21.29
C GLY A 302 18.57 -2.82 -22.54
N TRP A 303 19.53 -3.28 -23.34
CA TRP A 303 19.86 -2.65 -24.64
C TRP A 303 19.09 -3.24 -25.82
N GLN A 304 18.53 -4.44 -25.64
CA GLN A 304 17.77 -5.15 -26.68
C GLN A 304 16.26 -5.03 -26.47
N PRO A 305 15.45 -5.07 -27.54
CA PRO A 305 14.00 -4.99 -27.44
C PRO A 305 13.41 -6.25 -26.81
N VAL A 306 12.41 -6.08 -25.92
CA VAL A 306 11.71 -7.17 -25.22
C VAL A 306 10.20 -7.01 -25.32
N ASP A 307 9.46 -8.11 -25.12
CA ASP A 307 8.01 -8.05 -24.95
C ASP A 307 7.65 -7.94 -23.46
N LEU A 308 6.65 -7.10 -23.15
CA LEU A 308 6.15 -6.87 -21.80
C LEU A 308 4.66 -7.21 -21.70
N ILE A 309 4.31 -7.82 -20.59
CA ILE A 309 2.95 -8.23 -20.22
C ILE A 309 2.68 -7.73 -18.81
N ALA A 310 1.50 -7.18 -18.55
CA ALA A 310 1.06 -6.82 -17.20
C ALA A 310 -0.37 -7.31 -16.94
N ASP A 311 -0.52 -8.15 -15.90
CA ASP A 311 -1.80 -8.69 -15.43
C ASP A 311 -2.13 -8.10 -14.04
N VAL A 312 -3.29 -7.45 -13.87
CA VAL A 312 -3.72 -6.90 -12.57
C VAL A 312 -4.35 -7.97 -11.68
N THR A 313 -3.89 -8.03 -10.43
CA THR A 313 -4.32 -9.00 -9.40
C THR A 313 -5.03 -8.33 -8.21
N GLY A 314 -4.96 -7.00 -8.13
CA GLY A 314 -5.68 -6.19 -7.16
C GLY A 314 -5.23 -4.73 -7.22
N TYR A 315 -5.90 -3.87 -6.46
CA TYR A 315 -5.60 -2.43 -6.41
C TYR A 315 -5.85 -1.88 -5.01
N PHE A 316 -5.24 -0.74 -4.72
CA PHE A 316 -5.39 -0.04 -3.44
C PHE A 316 -6.30 1.17 -3.62
N THR A 317 -7.22 1.37 -2.68
CA THR A 317 -8.21 2.45 -2.74
C THR A 317 -8.59 2.96 -1.35
N ARG A 318 -9.05 4.21 -1.30
CA ARG A 318 -9.65 4.84 -0.11
C ARG A 318 -11.16 4.55 -0.02
N ALA A 319 -11.78 4.13 -1.12
CA ALA A 319 -13.18 3.75 -1.16
C ALA A 319 -13.38 2.29 -0.71
N SER A 320 -13.23 2.05 0.60
CA SER A 320 -13.55 0.80 1.32
C SER A 320 -12.93 -0.50 0.77
N ALA A 321 -11.93 -1.06 1.45
CA ALA A 321 -11.42 -2.38 1.10
C ALA A 321 -10.92 -3.19 2.32
N SER A 322 -9.99 -4.11 2.10
CA SER A 322 -9.41 -4.98 3.13
C SER A 322 -8.01 -4.50 3.52
N GLY A 323 -7.81 -4.18 4.80
CA GLY A 323 -6.47 -3.92 5.35
C GLY A 323 -5.59 -5.17 5.31
N TYR A 324 -4.30 -5.02 5.59
CA TYR A 324 -3.33 -6.11 5.66
C TYR A 324 -3.11 -6.60 7.10
N THR A 325 -2.77 -7.88 7.23
CA THR A 325 -2.18 -8.47 8.42
C THR A 325 -1.04 -9.38 7.99
N SER A 326 0.12 -9.17 8.61
CA SER A 326 1.35 -9.93 8.37
C SER A 326 1.31 -11.30 9.04
N MET A 327 2.20 -12.19 8.60
CA MET A 327 2.47 -13.45 9.27
C MET A 327 3.97 -13.77 9.22
N THR A 328 4.48 -14.41 10.26
CA THR A 328 5.70 -15.22 10.12
C THR A 328 5.44 -16.28 9.04
N PRO A 329 6.31 -16.43 8.02
CA PRO A 329 6.04 -17.29 6.88
C PRO A 329 5.65 -18.73 7.26
N ALA A 330 4.45 -19.15 6.87
CA ALA A 330 3.86 -20.41 7.28
C ALA A 330 3.62 -21.33 6.07
N ARG A 331 4.01 -22.59 6.17
CA ARG A 331 3.89 -23.56 5.07
C ARG A 331 2.49 -24.17 5.02
N PHE A 332 1.72 -23.82 4.00
CA PHE A 332 0.37 -24.33 3.80
C PHE A 332 0.35 -25.53 2.85
N VAL A 333 1.23 -25.55 1.85
CA VAL A 333 1.33 -26.67 0.90
C VAL A 333 2.77 -27.10 0.71
N ASP A 334 3.01 -28.41 0.71
CA ASP A 334 4.22 -29.02 0.15
C ASP A 334 3.85 -30.36 -0.46
N THR A 335 3.81 -30.40 -1.79
CA THR A 335 3.43 -31.62 -2.54
C THR A 335 4.47 -32.75 -2.42
N ARG A 336 5.71 -32.46 -2.00
CA ARG A 336 6.74 -33.49 -1.75
C ARG A 336 6.43 -34.28 -0.49
N GLU A 337 5.92 -33.58 0.53
CA GLU A 337 5.60 -34.18 1.83
C GLU A 337 4.11 -34.54 1.99
N GLY A 338 3.22 -34.01 1.16
CA GLY A 338 1.77 -34.16 1.32
C GLY A 338 1.18 -33.22 2.37
N VAL A 339 1.77 -32.04 2.54
CA VAL A 339 1.22 -30.96 3.38
C VAL A 339 0.18 -30.21 2.56
N GLY A 340 -1.03 -30.02 3.11
CA GLY A 340 -2.12 -29.24 2.51
C GLY A 340 -2.77 -29.84 1.26
N THR A 341 -2.24 -30.94 0.72
CA THR A 341 -2.69 -31.63 -0.50
C THR A 341 -2.11 -33.05 -0.54
N ALA A 342 -2.49 -33.86 -1.54
CA ALA A 342 -1.93 -35.21 -1.72
C ALA A 342 -0.42 -35.18 -2.01
N ARG A 343 0.32 -36.14 -1.46
CA ARG A 343 1.75 -36.32 -1.75
C ARG A 343 1.96 -36.79 -3.20
N GLY A 344 2.86 -36.13 -3.94
CA GLY A 344 3.19 -36.42 -5.33
C GLY A 344 3.25 -35.14 -6.18
N LYS A 345 3.85 -35.21 -7.37
CA LYS A 345 3.91 -34.07 -8.29
C LYS A 345 2.51 -33.68 -8.78
N LEU A 346 2.24 -32.38 -8.90
CA LEU A 346 1.02 -31.87 -9.53
C LEU A 346 1.06 -32.20 -11.03
N ALA A 347 0.10 -33.00 -11.49
CA ALA A 347 0.06 -33.50 -12.86
C ALA A 347 -0.03 -32.37 -13.91
N ALA A 348 0.42 -32.68 -15.13
CA ALA A 348 0.29 -31.78 -16.28
C ALA A 348 -1.16 -31.31 -16.47
N ARG A 349 -1.35 -30.03 -16.78
CA ARG A 349 -2.67 -29.41 -17.08
C ARG A 349 -3.73 -29.65 -16.00
N SER A 350 -3.33 -29.77 -14.73
CA SER A 350 -4.21 -30.05 -13.60
C SER A 350 -4.05 -29.03 -12.47
N ALA A 351 -4.99 -29.00 -11.53
CA ALA A 351 -4.95 -28.13 -10.36
C ALA A 351 -5.27 -28.90 -9.08
N PHE A 352 -4.72 -28.44 -7.95
CA PHE A 352 -5.23 -28.79 -6.63
C PHE A 352 -5.96 -27.59 -6.01
N THR A 353 -6.87 -27.88 -5.07
CA THR A 353 -7.48 -26.89 -4.17
C THR A 353 -6.83 -27.01 -2.81
N THR A 354 -6.53 -25.89 -2.15
CA THR A 354 -6.07 -25.88 -0.76
C THR A 354 -6.86 -24.85 0.05
N ARG A 355 -7.07 -25.14 1.33
CA ARG A 355 -7.73 -24.21 2.26
C ARG A 355 -6.68 -23.24 2.82
N ILE A 356 -7.04 -21.97 2.89
CA ILE A 356 -6.25 -20.91 3.53
C ILE A 356 -7.02 -20.39 4.75
N GLY A 357 -8.28 -19.99 4.56
CA GLY A 357 -9.13 -19.44 5.61
C GLY A 357 -9.39 -20.43 6.75
N GLY A 358 -9.16 -19.98 7.98
CA GLY A 358 -9.32 -20.78 9.19
C GLY A 358 -8.19 -21.76 9.50
N LEU A 359 -7.04 -21.67 8.84
CA LEU A 359 -5.87 -22.51 9.10
C LEU A 359 -4.65 -21.67 9.53
N GLN A 360 -3.81 -22.24 10.41
CA GLN A 360 -2.53 -21.67 10.86
C GLN A 360 -2.59 -20.18 11.28
N GLY A 361 -3.67 -19.76 11.95
CA GLY A 361 -3.87 -18.37 12.42
C GLY A 361 -4.63 -17.46 11.46
N VAL A 362 -4.84 -17.87 10.20
CA VAL A 362 -5.60 -17.07 9.22
C VAL A 362 -7.11 -17.13 9.52
N PRO A 363 -7.83 -15.99 9.61
CA PRO A 363 -9.29 -15.98 9.76
C PRO A 363 -10.03 -16.65 8.59
N GLN A 364 -11.28 -17.05 8.80
CA GLN A 364 -12.10 -17.65 7.72
C GLN A 364 -12.44 -16.63 6.61
N ASN A 365 -12.75 -15.39 6.98
CA ASN A 365 -13.41 -14.41 6.10
C ASN A 365 -12.44 -13.47 5.35
N ILE A 366 -11.20 -13.91 5.12
CA ILE A 366 -10.21 -13.13 4.35
C ILE A 366 -10.64 -12.96 2.89
N LYS A 367 -10.17 -11.90 2.23
CA LYS A 367 -10.51 -11.56 0.83
C LYS A 367 -9.36 -11.83 -0.14
N ALA A 368 -8.13 -11.72 0.34
CA ALA A 368 -6.94 -12.13 -0.40
C ALA A 368 -5.86 -12.67 0.55
N VAL A 369 -4.93 -13.43 -0.01
CA VAL A 369 -3.76 -13.95 0.70
C VAL A 369 -2.48 -13.58 -0.05
N ALA A 370 -1.45 -13.15 0.68
CA ALA A 370 -0.10 -12.92 0.18
C ALA A 370 0.74 -14.18 0.40
N LEU A 371 1.34 -14.69 -0.68
CA LEU A 371 2.00 -15.99 -0.76
C LEU A 371 3.39 -15.84 -1.38
N ASN A 372 4.29 -16.76 -1.03
CA ASN A 372 5.31 -17.22 -1.97
C ASN A 372 4.88 -18.58 -2.52
N VAL A 373 4.79 -18.70 -3.84
CA VAL A 373 4.58 -19.98 -4.53
C VAL A 373 5.92 -20.42 -5.08
N THR A 374 6.32 -21.67 -4.83
CA THR A 374 7.57 -22.25 -5.36
C THR A 374 7.27 -23.46 -6.24
N VAL A 375 7.89 -23.52 -7.41
CA VAL A 375 7.96 -24.71 -8.26
C VAL A 375 9.32 -25.37 -8.08
N THR A 376 9.36 -26.69 -7.95
CA THR A 376 10.61 -27.47 -7.85
C THR A 376 10.50 -28.81 -8.58
N GLU A 377 11.62 -29.34 -9.06
CA GLU A 377 11.71 -30.55 -9.89
C GLU A 377 10.72 -30.60 -11.09
N PRO A 378 10.55 -29.52 -11.89
CA PRO A 378 9.77 -29.56 -13.11
C PRO A 378 10.43 -30.47 -14.15
N GLU A 379 9.62 -31.32 -14.78
CA GLU A 379 10.05 -32.25 -15.83
C GLU A 379 9.96 -31.65 -17.23
N GLY A 380 9.25 -30.53 -17.38
CA GLY A 380 9.01 -29.82 -18.63
C GLY A 380 8.91 -28.30 -18.39
N PRO A 381 9.10 -27.47 -19.43
CA PRO A 381 8.86 -26.04 -19.31
C PRO A 381 7.36 -25.74 -19.17
N GLY A 382 7.04 -24.64 -18.48
CA GLY A 382 5.66 -24.20 -18.32
C GLY A 382 5.49 -23.09 -17.29
N HIS A 383 4.27 -22.96 -16.78
CA HIS A 383 3.87 -21.91 -15.83
C HIS A 383 2.96 -22.45 -14.72
N MET A 384 2.88 -21.71 -13.61
CA MET A 384 1.82 -21.85 -12.60
C MET A 384 0.86 -20.67 -12.65
N THR A 385 -0.40 -20.95 -12.35
CA THR A 385 -1.44 -19.94 -12.12
C THR A 385 -2.11 -20.22 -10.77
N ALA A 386 -2.07 -19.25 -9.86
CA ALA A 386 -2.77 -19.24 -8.59
C ALA A 386 -3.99 -18.33 -8.69
N TYR A 387 -5.14 -18.80 -8.21
CA TYR A 387 -6.42 -18.11 -8.34
C TYR A 387 -7.40 -18.57 -7.24
N SER A 388 -8.48 -17.84 -7.01
CA SER A 388 -9.54 -18.21 -6.05
C SER A 388 -10.13 -19.60 -6.30
N GLY A 389 -10.13 -20.05 -7.55
CA GLY A 389 -10.81 -21.26 -7.98
C GLY A 389 -12.28 -21.05 -8.36
N SER A 390 -12.80 -19.83 -8.25
CA SER A 390 -14.10 -19.41 -8.81
C SER A 390 -13.94 -19.00 -10.28
N GLY A 391 -14.70 -19.65 -11.17
CA GLY A 391 -14.63 -19.39 -12.62
C GLY A 391 -13.49 -20.13 -13.35
N PRO A 392 -13.19 -19.73 -14.60
CA PRO A 392 -12.15 -20.36 -15.42
C PRO A 392 -10.74 -20.07 -14.90
N VAL A 393 -9.77 -20.90 -15.29
CA VAL A 393 -8.35 -20.65 -15.01
C VAL A 393 -7.91 -19.36 -15.73
N PRO A 394 -7.33 -18.36 -15.03
CA PRO A 394 -6.81 -17.16 -15.66
C PRO A 394 -5.67 -17.45 -16.66
N THR A 395 -5.50 -16.57 -17.66
CA THR A 395 -4.39 -16.62 -18.63
C THR A 395 -3.10 -15.96 -18.11
N ALA A 396 -3.14 -15.40 -16.90
CA ALA A 396 -1.99 -14.86 -16.19
C ALA A 396 -1.13 -15.98 -15.58
N SER A 397 0.19 -15.88 -15.78
CA SER A 397 1.19 -16.79 -15.22
C SER A 397 1.90 -16.14 -14.03
N ASN A 398 1.78 -16.70 -12.83
CA ASN A 398 2.50 -16.21 -11.66
C ASN A 398 3.96 -16.66 -11.64
N LEU A 399 4.28 -17.80 -12.25
CA LEU A 399 5.62 -18.35 -12.35
C LEU A 399 5.84 -18.89 -13.76
N ASN A 400 7.05 -18.75 -14.28
CA ASN A 400 7.51 -19.40 -15.50
C ASN A 400 8.80 -20.18 -15.18
N PHE A 401 8.87 -21.44 -15.62
CA PHE A 401 9.96 -22.36 -15.27
C PHE A 401 10.36 -23.23 -16.46
N VAL A 402 11.59 -23.75 -16.43
CA VAL A 402 12.11 -24.78 -17.34
C VAL A 402 12.60 -26.00 -16.54
N PRO A 403 12.86 -27.16 -17.18
CA PRO A 403 13.20 -28.38 -16.47
C PRO A 403 14.36 -28.24 -15.47
N GLY A 404 14.25 -28.91 -14.33
CA GLY A 404 15.28 -28.94 -13.29
C GLY A 404 15.43 -27.68 -12.44
N GLN A 405 14.68 -26.61 -12.70
CA GLN A 405 14.75 -25.40 -11.86
C GLN A 405 13.98 -25.53 -10.55
N THR A 406 14.41 -24.78 -9.54
CA THR A 406 13.56 -24.36 -8.43
C THR A 406 13.39 -22.85 -8.51
N VAL A 407 12.16 -22.35 -8.48
CA VAL A 407 11.85 -20.92 -8.61
C VAL A 407 10.62 -20.55 -7.79
N ALA A 408 10.73 -19.43 -7.06
CA ALA A 408 9.66 -18.83 -6.29
C ALA A 408 9.35 -17.41 -6.77
N ASN A 409 8.13 -16.97 -6.55
CA ASN A 409 7.65 -15.62 -6.80
C ASN A 409 6.56 -15.29 -5.77
N ALA A 410 6.47 -14.01 -5.39
CA ALA A 410 5.37 -13.51 -4.58
C ALA A 410 4.07 -13.52 -5.39
N VAL A 411 2.96 -13.83 -4.73
CA VAL A 411 1.63 -13.83 -5.35
C VAL A 411 0.59 -13.32 -4.35
N ILE A 412 -0.23 -12.36 -4.75
CA ILE A 412 -1.46 -12.02 -4.03
C ILE A 412 -2.62 -12.69 -4.77
N VAL A 413 -3.38 -13.52 -4.06
CA VAL A 413 -4.45 -14.35 -4.63
C VAL A 413 -5.79 -14.00 -3.96
N PRO A 414 -6.84 -13.65 -4.73
CA PRO A 414 -8.20 -13.56 -4.20
C PRO A 414 -8.64 -14.91 -3.60
N VAL A 415 -9.26 -14.91 -2.43
CA VAL A 415 -9.70 -16.13 -1.74
C VAL A 415 -11.19 -16.36 -1.99
N ALA A 416 -11.59 -17.61 -2.25
CA ALA A 416 -13.00 -17.97 -2.43
C ALA A 416 -13.78 -17.89 -1.11
N GLU A 417 -15.11 -17.80 -1.19
CA GLU A 417 -15.99 -17.65 -0.01
C GLU A 417 -15.89 -18.81 1.00
N ASP A 418 -15.44 -19.99 0.56
CA ASP A 418 -15.20 -21.16 1.42
C ASP A 418 -13.82 -21.15 2.12
N GLY A 419 -13.02 -20.11 1.88
CA GLY A 419 -11.66 -19.94 2.40
C GLY A 419 -10.59 -20.63 1.56
N THR A 420 -10.87 -21.08 0.33
CA THR A 420 -9.91 -21.83 -0.51
C THR A 420 -9.27 -21.00 -1.63
N ILE A 421 -8.15 -21.53 -2.15
CA ILE A 421 -7.53 -21.13 -3.42
C ILE A 421 -7.22 -22.38 -4.26
N LYS A 422 -6.94 -22.19 -5.55
CA LYS A 422 -6.44 -23.23 -6.46
C LYS A 422 -5.10 -22.85 -7.06
N ILE A 423 -4.23 -23.85 -7.20
CA ILE A 423 -2.97 -23.74 -7.95
C ILE A 423 -3.05 -24.68 -9.16
N PHE A 424 -2.89 -24.13 -10.36
CA PHE A 424 -2.94 -24.84 -11.64
C PHE A 424 -1.55 -24.96 -12.28
N ASN A 425 -1.17 -26.19 -12.65
CA ASN A 425 0.00 -26.47 -13.46
C ASN A 425 -0.34 -26.31 -14.94
N GLY A 426 0.14 -25.21 -15.54
CA GLY A 426 0.00 -24.94 -16.97
C GLY A 426 0.91 -25.75 -17.87
N ALA A 427 1.92 -26.43 -17.33
CA ALA A 427 2.85 -27.25 -18.10
C ALA A 427 2.21 -28.54 -18.64
N TRP A 428 2.87 -29.12 -19.64
CA TRP A 428 2.56 -30.45 -20.19
C TRP A 428 3.29 -31.59 -19.45
N SER A 429 3.97 -31.27 -18.35
CA SER A 429 4.72 -32.22 -17.53
C SER A 429 4.46 -31.96 -16.03
N PRO A 430 4.58 -32.96 -15.16
CA PRO A 430 4.34 -32.80 -13.74
C PRO A 430 5.50 -32.06 -13.04
N THR A 431 5.22 -31.48 -11.87
CA THR A 431 6.20 -30.78 -11.04
C THR A 431 5.77 -30.71 -9.57
N HIS A 432 6.69 -30.48 -8.65
CA HIS A 432 6.36 -30.21 -7.25
C HIS A 432 6.05 -28.73 -7.02
N VAL A 433 5.09 -28.47 -6.15
CA VAL A 433 4.65 -27.15 -5.71
C VAL A 433 4.76 -27.04 -4.18
N VAL A 434 5.22 -25.89 -3.71
CA VAL A 434 5.21 -25.45 -2.31
C VAL A 434 4.50 -24.10 -2.23
N VAL A 435 3.71 -23.88 -1.18
CA VAL A 435 3.03 -22.60 -0.92
C VAL A 435 3.27 -22.20 0.53
N ASP A 436 3.94 -21.06 0.71
CA ASP A 436 4.19 -20.42 2.00
C ASP A 436 3.39 -19.11 2.08
N VAL A 437 2.57 -18.93 3.13
CA VAL A 437 1.77 -17.71 3.38
C VAL A 437 2.61 -16.71 4.17
N VAL A 438 2.63 -15.44 3.75
CA VAL A 438 3.35 -14.33 4.44
C VAL A 438 2.42 -13.25 5.01
N GLY A 439 1.12 -13.31 4.69
CA GLY A 439 0.11 -12.43 5.23
C GLY A 439 -1.22 -12.56 4.50
N TYR A 440 -2.23 -11.81 4.93
CA TYR A 440 -3.56 -11.82 4.34
C TYR A 440 -4.21 -10.44 4.38
N TYR A 441 -5.25 -10.28 3.55
CA TYR A 441 -6.08 -9.08 3.52
C TYR A 441 -7.49 -9.42 3.97
N SER A 442 -8.01 -8.69 4.97
CA SER A 442 -9.38 -8.86 5.45
C SER A 442 -10.06 -7.54 5.82
N PRO A 443 -11.40 -7.48 5.92
CA PRO A 443 -12.10 -6.29 6.42
C PRO A 443 -11.81 -5.97 7.89
N ASP A 444 -11.32 -6.97 8.65
CA ASP A 444 -10.99 -6.84 10.07
C ASP A 444 -9.52 -6.44 10.31
N SER A 445 -8.65 -6.65 9.33
CA SER A 445 -7.25 -6.22 9.33
C SER A 445 -7.14 -4.70 9.40
N LYS A 446 -6.11 -4.19 10.10
CA LYS A 446 -6.03 -2.78 10.50
C LYS A 446 -4.94 -1.95 9.83
N ALA A 447 -4.07 -2.57 9.03
CA ALA A 447 -2.98 -1.84 8.37
C ALA A 447 -3.32 -1.46 6.93
N ALA A 448 -3.29 -0.16 6.62
CA ALA A 448 -3.42 0.35 5.26
C ALA A 448 -2.05 0.47 4.58
N PHE A 449 -2.01 0.35 3.25
CA PHE A 449 -0.78 0.53 2.48
C PHE A 449 -0.46 2.02 2.31
N LEU A 450 0.76 2.40 2.70
CA LEU A 450 1.35 3.72 2.54
C LEU A 450 2.59 3.61 1.65
N PRO A 451 2.48 3.94 0.34
CA PRO A 451 3.61 3.92 -0.57
C PRO A 451 4.51 5.16 -0.44
N PHE A 452 5.76 5.03 -0.86
CA PHE A 452 6.69 6.14 -1.06
C PHE A 452 7.64 5.88 -2.23
N THR A 453 8.43 6.89 -2.62
CA THR A 453 9.47 6.73 -3.64
C THR A 453 10.44 5.61 -3.23
N PRO A 454 10.67 4.58 -4.08
CA PRO A 454 11.61 3.51 -3.79
C PRO A 454 13.03 4.02 -3.51
N PHE A 455 13.69 3.48 -2.49
CA PHE A 455 15.10 3.72 -2.24
C PHE A 455 15.79 2.51 -1.60
N ARG A 456 17.12 2.47 -1.70
CA ARG A 456 17.93 1.37 -1.18
C ARG A 456 18.20 1.50 0.31
N THR A 457 18.05 0.41 1.05
CA THR A 457 18.40 0.31 2.48
C THR A 457 19.56 -0.63 2.75
N LEU A 458 19.93 -1.49 1.80
CA LEU A 458 21.10 -2.36 1.87
C LEU A 458 21.66 -2.64 0.47
N ASP A 459 22.98 -2.57 0.34
CA ASP A 459 23.73 -3.20 -0.75
C ASP A 459 24.96 -3.89 -0.15
N THR A 460 25.05 -5.22 -0.20
CA THR A 460 26.20 -5.92 0.40
C THR A 460 27.53 -5.67 -0.34
N ARG A 461 27.45 -5.15 -1.57
CA ARG A 461 28.60 -4.90 -2.45
C ARG A 461 29.29 -3.56 -2.16
N GLU A 462 28.65 -2.68 -1.40
CA GLU A 462 29.07 -1.28 -1.19
C GLU A 462 29.26 -0.99 0.31
N GLU A 463 30.22 -0.12 0.64
CA GLU A 463 30.40 0.43 1.99
C GLU A 463 29.43 1.62 2.16
N ALA A 464 28.15 1.31 2.42
CA ALA A 464 27.06 2.26 2.44
C ALA A 464 25.90 1.78 3.35
N TYR A 465 24.92 2.64 3.63
CA TYR A 465 23.69 2.27 4.37
C TYR A 465 23.92 1.69 5.79
N GLY A 466 25.05 2.02 6.43
CA GLY A 466 25.45 1.43 7.71
C GLY A 466 26.03 0.02 7.61
N TRP A 467 26.25 -0.50 6.39
CA TRP A 467 26.92 -1.76 6.12
C TRP A 467 28.40 -1.51 5.74
N PRO A 468 29.37 -2.24 6.33
CA PRO A 468 30.80 -2.08 6.03
C PRO A 468 31.23 -2.68 4.68
N GLY A 469 30.27 -3.12 3.85
CA GLY A 469 30.53 -3.95 2.68
C GLY A 469 30.88 -5.40 3.05
N GLY A 470 30.75 -6.30 2.08
CA GLY A 470 31.10 -7.71 2.22
C GLY A 470 29.92 -8.64 1.95
N ARG A 471 30.24 -9.80 1.37
CA ARG A 471 29.27 -10.71 0.74
C ARG A 471 28.24 -11.29 1.71
N PHE A 472 27.06 -11.59 1.18
CA PHE A 472 26.02 -12.35 1.87
C PHE A 472 26.43 -13.82 1.98
N ARG A 473 27.14 -14.16 3.07
CA ARG A 473 27.86 -15.44 3.22
C ARG A 473 26.94 -16.66 3.19
N ALA A 474 27.48 -17.76 2.64
CA ALA A 474 26.84 -19.06 2.61
C ALA A 474 26.32 -19.47 3.99
N ARG A 475 25.06 -19.91 4.08
CA ARG A 475 24.45 -20.42 5.31
C ARG A 475 24.41 -19.41 6.48
N GLU A 476 24.71 -18.14 6.28
CA GLU A 476 24.57 -17.08 7.31
C GLU A 476 23.27 -16.27 7.09
N TYR A 477 23.10 -15.20 7.87
CA TYR A 477 21.99 -14.26 7.72
C TYR A 477 22.43 -12.82 7.98
N ILE A 478 21.70 -11.90 7.36
CA ILE A 478 21.75 -10.47 7.67
C ILE A 478 20.43 -10.15 8.37
N THR A 479 20.51 -9.50 9.54
CA THR A 479 19.36 -8.89 10.19
C THR A 479 19.45 -7.38 9.94
N GLN A 480 18.31 -6.73 9.65
CA GLN A 480 18.23 -5.30 9.40
C GLN A 480 17.13 -4.69 10.26
N GLY A 481 17.45 -3.61 10.96
CA GLY A 481 16.46 -2.80 11.67
C GLY A 481 15.69 -1.92 10.71
N PHE A 482 14.36 -1.88 10.81
CA PHE A 482 13.51 -1.02 9.98
C PHE A 482 12.68 -0.02 10.79
N THR A 483 12.41 -0.29 12.07
CA THR A 483 11.71 0.65 12.94
C THR A 483 12.68 1.73 13.43
N PRO A 484 12.38 3.02 13.23
CA PRO A 484 12.89 4.04 14.14
C PRO A 484 12.15 3.91 15.48
N GLU A 485 12.83 4.23 16.59
CA GLU A 485 12.11 4.53 17.84
C GLU A 485 11.23 5.79 17.64
N PRO A 486 9.96 5.78 18.06
CA PRO A 486 8.98 4.71 17.97
C PRO A 486 7.99 5.02 16.83
N ALA A 487 8.20 4.47 15.63
CA ALA A 487 7.17 4.51 14.58
C ALA A 487 6.00 3.59 14.97
N THR A 488 5.06 4.14 15.74
CA THR A 488 3.88 3.41 16.21
C THR A 488 3.07 2.92 15.01
N GLY A 489 3.03 1.58 14.85
CA GLY A 489 2.07 0.92 13.99
C GLY A 489 2.55 0.41 12.63
N VAL A 490 3.85 0.28 12.33
CA VAL A 490 4.21 -0.48 11.11
C VAL A 490 3.89 -1.97 11.32
N GLU A 491 3.02 -2.51 10.46
CA GLU A 491 2.63 -3.94 10.45
C GLU A 491 3.60 -4.75 9.60
N ALA A 492 3.98 -4.22 8.43
CA ALA A 492 4.91 -4.85 7.52
C ALA A 492 5.55 -3.85 6.55
N TYR A 493 6.77 -4.16 6.14
CA TYR A 493 7.49 -3.45 5.09
C TYR A 493 7.26 -4.12 3.74
N VAL A 494 7.22 -3.29 2.68
CA VAL A 494 7.12 -3.75 1.29
C VAL A 494 8.45 -3.45 0.60
N LEU A 495 9.18 -4.53 0.31
CA LEU A 495 10.54 -4.50 -0.21
C LEU A 495 10.60 -5.19 -1.57
N ASN A 496 11.62 -4.84 -2.35
CA ASN A 496 12.14 -5.67 -3.42
C ASN A 496 13.50 -6.21 -2.95
N ALA A 497 13.57 -7.51 -2.68
CA ALA A 497 14.81 -8.17 -2.28
C ALA A 497 15.46 -8.82 -3.50
N THR A 498 16.70 -8.44 -3.81
CA THR A 498 17.46 -8.97 -4.94
C THR A 498 18.70 -9.69 -4.46
N VAL A 499 18.86 -10.96 -4.85
CA VAL A 499 20.11 -11.71 -4.65
C VAL A 499 20.88 -11.74 -5.97
N THR A 500 22.15 -11.36 -5.93
CA THR A 500 23.04 -11.23 -7.09
C THR A 500 24.43 -11.85 -6.82
N GLU A 501 25.30 -11.84 -7.82
CA GLU A 501 26.64 -12.48 -7.80
C GLU A 501 26.68 -13.91 -7.23
N THR A 502 25.63 -14.67 -7.52
CA THR A 502 25.40 -16.01 -7.00
C THR A 502 26.42 -17.01 -7.54
N ARG A 503 27.04 -17.80 -6.66
CA ARG A 503 28.11 -18.75 -7.07
C ARG A 503 27.68 -20.22 -7.09
N GLY A 504 26.69 -20.59 -6.27
CA GLY A 504 26.03 -21.90 -6.28
C GLY A 504 24.52 -21.78 -6.36
N THR A 505 23.80 -22.91 -6.18
CA THR A 505 22.34 -22.88 -6.00
C THR A 505 21.96 -22.51 -4.57
N GLY A 506 20.80 -21.87 -4.40
CA GLY A 506 20.31 -21.47 -3.09
C GLY A 506 18.93 -20.82 -3.12
N PHE A 507 18.51 -20.36 -1.94
CA PHE A 507 17.28 -19.60 -1.79
C PHE A 507 17.36 -18.62 -0.62
N LEU A 508 16.59 -17.54 -0.73
CA LEU A 508 16.42 -16.56 0.32
C LEU A 508 15.22 -16.99 1.16
N SER A 509 15.38 -16.99 2.47
CA SER A 509 14.25 -16.90 3.39
C SER A 509 14.23 -15.52 4.02
N VAL A 510 13.04 -14.93 4.17
CA VAL A 510 12.82 -13.67 4.90
C VAL A 510 11.73 -13.89 5.93
N ALA A 511 11.94 -13.42 7.16
CA ALA A 511 10.97 -13.51 8.26
C ALA A 511 11.25 -12.41 9.31
N PRO A 512 10.28 -12.10 10.21
CA PRO A 512 10.54 -11.28 11.37
C PRO A 512 11.71 -11.86 12.19
N SER A 513 12.55 -10.99 12.73
CA SER A 513 13.67 -11.43 13.57
C SER A 513 13.13 -12.05 14.88
N PRO A 514 13.58 -13.26 15.29
CA PRO A 514 13.21 -13.85 16.57
C PRO A 514 13.95 -13.22 17.77
N TYR A 515 14.79 -12.20 17.53
CA TYR A 515 15.54 -11.46 18.55
C TYR A 515 15.61 -9.97 18.21
N ALA A 516 15.61 -9.12 19.24
CA ALA A 516 15.96 -7.70 19.11
C ALA A 516 17.39 -7.54 18.57
N LEU A 517 17.65 -6.37 17.96
CA LEU A 517 18.99 -6.01 17.52
C LEU A 517 19.97 -5.99 18.71
N PRO A 518 21.20 -6.51 18.55
CA PRO A 518 22.24 -6.32 19.55
C PRO A 518 22.61 -4.84 19.65
N ALA A 519 22.94 -4.38 20.86
CA ALA A 519 23.52 -3.05 21.05
C ALA A 519 24.83 -2.90 20.24
N GLU A 520 25.21 -1.66 19.91
CA GLU A 520 26.42 -1.37 19.15
C GLU A 520 27.67 -1.99 19.80
N GLY A 521 28.46 -2.75 19.03
CA GLY A 521 29.62 -3.52 19.52
C GLY A 521 29.27 -4.76 20.36
N GLY A 522 27.98 -5.07 20.54
CA GLY A 522 27.51 -6.29 21.19
C GLY A 522 27.65 -7.53 20.32
N PRO A 523 27.57 -8.75 20.92
CA PRO A 523 27.64 -9.99 20.16
C PRO A 523 26.41 -10.17 19.27
N ALA A 524 26.61 -10.86 18.14
CA ALA A 524 25.57 -11.40 17.28
C ALA A 524 24.40 -12.02 18.07
N ALA A 525 23.16 -11.80 17.59
CA ALA A 525 21.97 -12.43 18.15
C ALA A 525 22.08 -13.96 18.14
N PRO A 526 21.44 -14.68 19.08
CA PRO A 526 21.48 -16.14 19.16
C PRO A 526 20.98 -16.83 17.88
N THR A 527 21.33 -18.11 17.71
CA THR A 527 20.95 -18.87 16.52
C THR A 527 19.48 -19.33 16.61
N GLY A 528 18.57 -18.65 15.93
CA GLY A 528 17.17 -19.08 15.80
C GLY A 528 16.98 -20.27 14.83
N PRO A 529 15.82 -20.94 14.85
CA PRO A 529 15.49 -21.95 13.84
C PRO A 529 15.41 -21.29 12.46
N ARG A 530 16.18 -21.80 11.50
CA ARG A 530 16.16 -21.30 10.11
C ARG A 530 14.75 -21.49 9.51
N PRO A 531 14.10 -20.45 8.96
CA PRO A 531 12.90 -20.64 8.16
C PRO A 531 13.22 -21.52 6.93
N VAL A 532 12.22 -22.25 6.44
CA VAL A 532 12.35 -23.08 5.22
C VAL A 532 11.55 -22.52 4.05
N SER A 533 10.96 -21.33 4.21
CA SER A 533 10.23 -20.62 3.17
C SER A 533 11.17 -20.15 2.06
N SER A 534 10.75 -20.32 0.82
CA SER A 534 11.47 -19.78 -0.35
C SER A 534 10.85 -18.45 -0.74
N THR A 535 11.49 -17.35 -0.38
CA THR A 535 11.15 -16.02 -0.89
C THR A 535 11.59 -15.90 -2.35
N LEU A 536 12.83 -16.28 -2.66
CA LEU A 536 13.32 -16.42 -4.04
C LEU A 536 14.37 -17.52 -4.12
N ASN A 537 14.62 -18.05 -5.31
CA ASN A 537 15.59 -19.12 -5.56
C ASN A 537 16.54 -18.71 -6.68
N TRP A 538 17.78 -19.20 -6.64
CA TRP A 538 18.79 -18.89 -7.66
C TRP A 538 19.66 -20.10 -8.00
N THR A 539 20.32 -20.00 -9.15
CA THR A 539 21.43 -20.83 -9.60
C THR A 539 22.66 -19.92 -9.86
N THR A 540 23.82 -20.53 -10.15
CA THR A 540 25.08 -19.79 -10.37
C THR A 540 24.96 -18.75 -11.49
N GLY A 541 25.32 -17.50 -11.18
CA GLY A 541 25.31 -16.37 -12.13
C GLY A 541 23.98 -15.64 -12.25
N ASP A 542 22.93 -16.09 -11.57
CA ASP A 542 21.64 -15.41 -11.56
C ASP A 542 21.68 -14.12 -10.74
N THR A 543 20.89 -13.14 -11.18
CA THR A 543 20.42 -12.01 -10.38
C THR A 543 18.90 -12.10 -10.29
N VAL A 544 18.38 -12.33 -9.09
CA VAL A 544 16.97 -12.67 -8.86
C VAL A 544 16.36 -11.70 -7.85
N PRO A 545 15.42 -10.84 -8.27
CA PRO A 545 14.55 -10.08 -7.37
C PRO A 545 13.26 -10.85 -7.06
N ASN A 546 12.65 -10.56 -5.92
CA ASN A 546 11.23 -10.81 -5.66
C ASN A 546 10.66 -9.72 -4.73
N LEU A 547 9.36 -9.46 -4.85
CA LEU A 547 8.60 -8.71 -3.85
C LEU A 547 8.62 -9.43 -2.49
N VAL A 548 8.78 -8.66 -1.43
CA VAL A 548 8.69 -9.14 -0.04
C VAL A 548 7.69 -8.28 0.70
N GLN A 549 6.74 -8.94 1.38
CA GLN A 549 5.91 -8.35 2.42
C GLN A 549 6.30 -9.04 3.73
N ALA A 550 6.92 -8.30 4.65
CA ALA A 550 7.44 -8.87 5.89
C ALA A 550 7.27 -7.92 7.07
N SER A 551 6.81 -8.44 8.20
CA SER A 551 6.85 -7.75 9.48
C SER A 551 8.26 -7.77 10.06
N ASP A 552 8.60 -6.70 10.78
CA ASP A 552 9.78 -6.58 11.63
C ASP A 552 9.54 -7.14 13.05
N GLY A 553 8.29 -7.48 13.37
CA GLY A 553 7.84 -8.16 14.59
C GLY A 553 8.06 -7.36 15.87
N ASP A 554 7.91 -8.04 17.02
CA ASP A 554 8.09 -7.45 18.38
C ASP A 554 9.53 -6.95 18.66
N HIS A 555 10.41 -7.01 17.67
CA HIS A 555 11.85 -6.78 17.76
C HIS A 555 12.38 -5.74 16.77
N GLY A 556 11.51 -5.18 15.93
CA GLY A 556 11.83 -4.08 15.04
C GLY A 556 12.84 -4.40 13.93
N ALA A 557 13.01 -5.69 13.61
CA ALA A 557 14.01 -6.15 12.67
C ALA A 557 13.51 -7.30 11.78
N ILE A 558 13.92 -7.27 10.52
CA ILE A 558 13.69 -8.35 9.55
C ILE A 558 15.01 -9.10 9.37
N THR A 559 14.95 -10.43 9.31
CA THR A 559 16.12 -11.27 9.03
C THR A 559 16.02 -11.93 7.66
N PHE A 560 17.15 -11.96 6.96
CA PHE A 560 17.35 -12.44 5.59
C PHE A 560 18.39 -13.56 5.63
N TRP A 561 18.00 -14.80 5.34
CA TRP A 561 18.88 -15.97 5.42
C TRP A 561 19.36 -16.41 4.03
N ASN A 562 20.69 -16.54 3.86
CA ASN A 562 21.26 -17.25 2.72
C ASN A 562 21.16 -18.75 3.00
N GLN A 563 20.21 -19.44 2.36
CA GLN A 563 20.06 -20.88 2.53
C GLN A 563 20.95 -21.69 1.57
N GLY A 564 21.60 -21.01 0.62
CA GLY A 564 22.59 -21.58 -0.28
C GLY A 564 23.87 -22.02 0.44
N HIS A 565 24.67 -22.82 -0.27
CA HIS A 565 25.96 -23.33 0.20
C HIS A 565 27.16 -22.51 -0.29
N GLU A 566 26.91 -21.41 -1.02
CA GLU A 566 27.93 -20.49 -1.47
C GLU A 566 27.49 -19.03 -1.26
N ASP A 567 28.48 -18.15 -1.18
CA ASP A 567 28.29 -16.71 -0.99
C ASP A 567 27.60 -16.08 -2.21
N ALA A 568 26.69 -15.16 -1.93
CA ALA A 568 26.05 -14.29 -2.89
C ALA A 568 26.14 -12.84 -2.41
N ASP A 569 25.40 -11.94 -3.03
CA ASP A 569 25.23 -10.55 -2.58
C ASP A 569 23.74 -10.22 -2.50
N LEU A 570 23.35 -9.38 -1.53
CA LEU A 570 21.97 -9.01 -1.23
C LEU A 570 21.78 -7.50 -1.38
N VAL A 571 20.71 -7.13 -2.08
CA VAL A 571 20.28 -5.75 -2.28
C VAL A 571 18.83 -5.64 -1.83
N LEU A 572 18.52 -4.65 -0.99
CA LEU A 572 17.18 -4.40 -0.46
C LEU A 572 16.74 -2.98 -0.78
N ASP A 573 15.70 -2.87 -1.60
CA ASP A 573 15.05 -1.60 -1.92
C ASP A 573 13.65 -1.58 -1.26
N VAL A 574 13.32 -0.51 -0.52
CA VAL A 574 12.02 -0.33 0.17
C VAL A 574 11.18 0.74 -0.52
N PHE A 575 9.86 0.53 -0.61
CA PHE A 575 8.97 1.45 -1.35
C PHE A 575 7.57 1.60 -0.76
N GLY A 576 7.32 1.04 0.42
CA GLY A 576 6.09 1.29 1.17
C GLY A 576 6.03 0.49 2.45
N VAL A 577 5.04 0.82 3.28
CA VAL A 577 4.70 0.07 4.49
C VAL A 577 3.21 -0.21 4.53
N TYR A 578 2.84 -1.27 5.24
CA TYR A 578 1.52 -1.41 5.82
C TYR A 578 1.57 -0.79 7.21
N GLN A 579 0.80 0.27 7.44
CA GLN A 579 0.76 0.97 8.72
C GLN A 579 -0.64 0.88 9.33
N THR A 580 -0.71 0.48 10.59
CA THR A 580 -1.91 0.50 11.43
C THR A 580 -2.26 1.92 11.86
N LYS A 581 -3.34 2.01 12.63
CA LYS A 581 -3.89 3.24 13.22
C LYS A 581 -2.99 3.81 14.30
#